data_AF-A0A0C9QQI1-F1
#
_entry.id   AF-A0A0C9QQI1-F1
#
_cell.length_a   1.000
_cell.length_b   1.000
_cell.length_c   1.000
_cell.angle_alpha   90.00
_cell.angle_beta   90.00
_cell.angle_gamma   90.00
#
_symmetry.space_group_name_H-M   'P 1'
#
loop_
_entity.id
_entity.type
_entity.pdbx_description
1 polymer ?
#
loop_
_entity_poly.entity_id
_entity_poly.type
_entity_poly.pdbx_seq_one_letter_code
_entity_poly.pdbx_strand_id
1 'polypeptide(L)'
;DKGMKFLVGDDWRNYFDVVIVQARKPRFFTDETRPLRIYDQTQQTLLWDRVTKLEKGVVYLEGTVKQLQDMTGWRGHQVLYFGDHPYSDLADVTLEHGWRTGAIIKELTVSRFLFSHSKQLT
;
A
#
# COMPACT_ATOMS: atom_id res chain seq x y z
N ASP A 1 -10.79 -5.67 6.20
CA ASP A 1 -11.99 -4.93 6.68
C ASP A 1 -11.93 -4.65 8.18
N LYS A 2 -12.06 -5.67 9.05
CA LYS A 2 -12.10 -5.49 10.53
C LYS A 2 -11.02 -4.57 11.12
N GLY A 3 -9.76 -4.72 10.69
CA GLY A 3 -8.66 -3.88 11.19
C GLY A 3 -8.82 -2.40 10.86
N MET A 4 -9.25 -2.07 9.64
CA MET A 4 -9.47 -0.67 9.24
C MET A 4 -10.67 -0.07 9.96
N LYS A 5 -11.74 -0.85 10.15
CA LYS A 5 -12.90 -0.44 10.96
C LYS A 5 -12.51 -0.11 12.39
N PHE A 6 -11.66 -0.94 13.00
CA PHE A 6 -11.15 -0.70 14.34
C PHE A 6 -10.28 0.57 14.43
N LEU A 7 -9.43 0.81 13.43
CA LEU A 7 -8.48 1.93 13.43
C LEU A 7 -9.09 3.29 13.04
N VAL A 8 -10.03 3.30 12.09
CA VAL A 8 -10.51 4.51 11.41
C VAL A 8 -12.04 4.67 11.47
N GLY A 9 -12.78 3.58 11.69
CA GLY A 9 -14.26 3.56 11.70
C GLY A 9 -14.88 2.90 10.47
N ASP A 10 -16.21 2.77 10.46
CA ASP A 10 -16.93 2.03 9.43
C ASP A 10 -16.77 2.63 8.01
N ASP A 11 -16.62 3.95 7.94
CA ASP A 11 -16.48 4.72 6.70
C ASP A 11 -15.04 4.85 6.20
N TRP A 12 -14.11 4.01 6.69
CA TRP A 12 -12.68 4.12 6.36
C TRP A 12 -12.39 4.15 4.85
N ARG A 13 -13.25 3.54 4.02
CA ARG A 13 -13.09 3.51 2.57
C ARG A 13 -13.22 4.89 1.92
N ASN A 14 -13.91 5.85 2.55
CA ASN A 14 -14.11 7.18 1.99
C ASN A 14 -12.80 7.98 1.90
N TYR A 15 -11.80 7.61 2.71
CA TYR A 15 -10.46 8.21 2.72
C TYR A 15 -9.55 7.69 1.58
N PHE A 16 -9.98 6.67 0.84
CA PHE A 16 -9.18 6.05 -0.22
C PHE A 16 -9.89 6.16 -1.56
N ASP A 17 -9.19 6.65 -2.57
CA ASP A 17 -9.70 6.66 -3.95
C ASP A 17 -9.61 5.28 -4.60
N VAL A 18 -8.62 4.47 -4.17
CA VAL A 18 -8.38 3.11 -4.66
C VAL A 18 -8.06 2.20 -3.48
N VAL A 19 -8.70 1.02 -3.42
CA VAL A 19 -8.40 -0.02 -2.43
C VAL A 19 -7.98 -1.30 -3.15
N ILE A 20 -6.72 -1.71 -2.98
CA ILE A 20 -6.19 -2.98 -3.49
C ILE A 20 -5.80 -3.85 -2.30
N VAL A 21 -6.34 -5.06 -2.23
CA VAL A 21 -6.02 -6.05 -1.20
C VAL A 21 -5.27 -7.23 -1.80
N GLN A 22 -4.54 -7.98 -0.95
CA GLN A 22 -3.70 -9.10 -1.40
C GLN A 22 -2.78 -8.73 -2.57
N ALA A 23 -2.11 -7.58 -2.49
CA ALA A 23 -1.20 -7.12 -3.55
C ALA A 23 -0.01 -8.07 -3.77
N ARG A 24 0.30 -8.98 -2.84
CA ARG A 24 1.39 -9.97 -2.93
C ARG A 24 2.77 -9.33 -3.11
N LYS A 25 3.05 -8.29 -2.33
CA LYS A 25 4.40 -7.70 -2.25
C LYS A 25 5.45 -8.80 -1.98
N PRO A 26 6.64 -8.75 -2.64
CA PRO A 26 7.10 -7.67 -3.53
C PRO A 26 6.57 -7.77 -4.97
N ARG A 27 5.88 -8.85 -5.36
CA ARG A 27 5.44 -9.09 -6.74
C ARG A 27 4.52 -8.01 -7.31
N PHE A 28 3.81 -7.27 -6.46
CA PHE A 28 3.07 -6.10 -6.90
C PHE A 28 3.94 -5.10 -7.67
N PHE A 29 5.18 -4.93 -7.24
CA PHE A 29 6.11 -3.96 -7.80
C PHE A 29 6.94 -4.52 -8.95
N THR A 30 7.19 -5.83 -8.94
CA THR A 30 8.12 -6.50 -9.88
C THR A 30 7.45 -7.32 -10.98
N ASP A 31 6.19 -7.75 -10.81
CA ASP A 31 5.43 -8.44 -11.87
C ASP A 31 4.77 -7.42 -12.79
N GLU A 32 4.65 -7.74 -14.08
CA GLU A 32 4.02 -6.88 -15.09
C GLU A 32 2.65 -7.41 -15.54
N THR A 33 2.41 -8.71 -15.37
CA THR A 33 1.35 -9.44 -16.09
C THR A 33 0.15 -9.82 -15.22
N ARG A 34 0.30 -9.79 -13.89
CA ARG A 34 -0.77 -10.20 -12.97
C ARG A 34 -1.99 -9.27 -13.13
N PRO A 35 -3.19 -9.78 -13.47
CA PRO A 35 -4.34 -8.91 -13.65
C PRO A 35 -4.87 -8.42 -12.29
N LEU A 36 -5.29 -7.16 -12.25
CA LEU A 36 -6.15 -6.64 -11.21
C LEU A 36 -7.56 -7.22 -11.37
N ARG A 37 -8.20 -7.62 -10.27
CA ARG A 37 -9.57 -8.19 -10.28
C ARG A 37 -10.48 -7.44 -9.31
N ILE A 38 -11.78 -7.45 -9.59
CA ILE A 38 -12.78 -6.92 -8.66
C ILE A 38 -13.16 -8.02 -7.66
N TYR A 39 -13.17 -7.66 -6.39
CA TYR A 39 -13.68 -8.51 -5.32
C TYR A 39 -15.14 -8.14 -5.04
N ASP A 40 -16.06 -9.04 -5.38
CA ASP A 40 -17.47 -8.89 -5.04
C ASP A 40 -17.66 -9.19 -3.56
N GLN A 41 -17.94 -8.15 -2.77
CA GLN A 41 -18.13 -8.28 -1.33
C GLN A 41 -19.44 -8.96 -0.96
N THR A 42 -20.45 -8.90 -1.82
CA THR A 42 -21.78 -9.48 -1.61
C THR A 42 -21.72 -10.99 -1.79
N GLN A 43 -21.10 -11.42 -2.89
CA GLN A 43 -20.95 -12.84 -3.21
C GLN A 43 -19.70 -13.48 -2.59
N GLN A 44 -18.77 -12.66 -2.08
CA GLN A 44 -17.45 -13.09 -1.61
C GLN A 44 -16.64 -13.83 -2.68
N THR A 45 -16.77 -13.41 -3.94
CA THR A 45 -16.13 -14.01 -5.11
C THR A 45 -15.26 -13.01 -5.87
N LEU A 46 -14.43 -13.52 -6.76
CA LEU A 46 -13.68 -12.70 -7.72
C LEU A 46 -14.48 -12.60 -9.01
N LEU A 47 -14.69 -11.36 -9.47
CA LEU A 47 -15.13 -11.13 -10.83
C LEU A 47 -13.93 -11.25 -11.77
N TRP A 48 -14.14 -11.98 -12.86
CA TRP A 48 -13.10 -12.28 -13.85
C TRP A 48 -13.03 -11.24 -14.97
N ASP A 49 -13.94 -10.26 -14.95
CA ASP A 49 -13.95 -9.17 -15.90
C ASP A 49 -12.66 -8.36 -15.82
N ARG A 50 -12.18 -7.95 -17.00
CA ARG A 50 -11.00 -7.12 -17.10
C ARG A 50 -11.27 -5.77 -16.45
N VAL A 51 -10.45 -5.40 -15.47
CA VAL A 51 -10.46 -4.06 -14.91
C VAL A 51 -9.81 -3.10 -15.91
N THR A 52 -10.57 -2.12 -16.38
CA THR A 52 -10.11 -1.09 -17.31
C THR A 52 -10.02 0.30 -16.69
N LYS A 53 -10.71 0.51 -15.55
CA LYS A 53 -10.69 1.74 -14.75
C LYS A 53 -10.83 1.42 -13.27
N LEU A 54 -10.31 2.33 -12.45
CA LEU A 54 -10.44 2.27 -10.99
C LEU A 54 -11.58 3.18 -10.56
N GLU A 55 -12.49 2.64 -9.75
CA GLU A 55 -13.66 3.36 -9.23
C GLU A 55 -13.63 3.41 -7.71
N LYS A 56 -13.96 4.58 -7.16
CA LYS A 56 -14.02 4.77 -5.71
C LYS A 56 -15.09 3.87 -5.10
N GLY A 57 -14.75 3.25 -3.96
CA GLY A 57 -15.63 2.31 -3.27
C GLY A 57 -15.52 0.85 -3.75
N VAL A 58 -14.88 0.59 -4.89
CA VAL A 58 -14.61 -0.77 -5.37
C VAL A 58 -13.36 -1.33 -4.68
N VAL A 59 -13.43 -2.60 -4.29
CA VAL A 59 -12.29 -3.33 -3.73
C VAL A 59 -11.67 -4.19 -4.82
N TYR A 60 -10.39 -3.95 -5.07
CA TYR A 60 -9.61 -4.70 -6.04
C TYR A 60 -8.69 -5.71 -5.35
N LEU A 61 -8.33 -6.78 -6.06
CA LEU A 61 -7.43 -7.82 -5.60
C LEU A 61 -6.22 -7.92 -6.54
N GLU A 62 -5.03 -8.12 -5.95
CA GLU A 62 -3.76 -8.34 -6.65
C GLU A 62 -3.34 -7.19 -7.59
N GLY A 63 -3.15 -7.47 -8.88
CA GLY A 63 -2.64 -6.52 -9.87
C GLY A 63 -1.14 -6.23 -9.75
N THR A 64 -0.73 -5.17 -10.44
CA THR A 64 0.65 -4.69 -10.48
C THR A 64 0.69 -3.17 -10.36
N VAL A 65 1.82 -2.63 -9.89
CA VAL A 65 2.05 -1.19 -9.82
C VAL A 65 1.96 -0.56 -11.22
N LYS A 66 2.41 -1.26 -12.26
CA LYS A 66 2.26 -0.83 -13.65
C LYS A 66 0.80 -0.58 -14.01
N GLN A 67 -0.10 -1.51 -13.70
CA GLN A 67 -1.54 -1.33 -13.97
C GLN A 67 -2.13 -0.15 -13.18
N LEU A 68 -1.73 0.01 -11.91
CA LEU A 68 -2.13 1.16 -11.10
C LEU A 68 -1.68 2.47 -11.77
N GLN A 69 -0.41 2.58 -12.13
CA GLN A 69 0.16 3.77 -12.78
C GLN A 69 -0.46 4.06 -14.15
N ASP A 70 -0.78 3.02 -14.93
CA ASP A 70 -1.41 3.16 -16.24
C ASP A 70 -2.87 3.65 -16.12
N MET A 71 -3.59 3.27 -15.06
CA MET A 71 -4.97 3.68 -14.82
C MET A 71 -5.09 5.04 -14.11
N THR A 72 -4.14 5.41 -13.25
CA THR A 72 -4.21 6.66 -12.46
C THR A 72 -3.30 7.77 -12.95
N GLY A 73 -2.25 7.44 -13.70
CA GLY A 73 -1.18 8.37 -14.06
C GLY A 73 -0.23 8.71 -12.90
N TRP A 74 -0.39 8.12 -11.71
CA TRP A 74 0.45 8.43 -10.54
C TRP A 74 1.86 7.85 -10.71
N ARG A 75 2.85 8.69 -11.02
CA ARG A 75 4.20 8.23 -11.39
C ARG A 75 5.31 9.00 -10.68
N GLY A 76 6.48 8.35 -10.55
CA GLY A 76 7.71 8.96 -10.08
C GLY A 76 7.56 9.70 -8.74
N HIS A 77 8.22 10.85 -8.63
CA HIS A 77 8.29 11.63 -7.40
C HIS A 77 6.95 12.19 -6.92
N GLN A 78 5.88 12.12 -7.72
CA GLN A 78 4.53 12.52 -7.29
C GLN A 78 3.93 11.51 -6.31
N VAL A 79 4.49 10.31 -6.22
CA VAL A 79 4.03 9.25 -5.32
C VAL A 79 4.92 9.16 -4.09
N LEU A 80 4.28 9.08 -2.93
CA LEU A 80 4.92 8.82 -1.63
C LEU A 80 4.33 7.52 -1.07
N TYR A 81 5.16 6.47 -0.99
CA TYR A 81 4.78 5.19 -0.44
C TYR A 81 5.19 5.09 1.04
N PHE A 82 4.25 4.66 1.89
CA PHE A 82 4.50 4.36 3.30
C PHE A 82 4.45 2.85 3.55
N GLY A 83 5.45 2.34 4.26
CA GLY A 83 5.53 0.92 4.62
C GLY A 83 6.44 0.66 5.83
N ASP A 84 6.19 -0.44 6.53
CA ASP A 84 6.94 -0.88 7.71
C ASP A 84 8.11 -1.82 7.37
N HIS A 85 8.21 -2.29 6.12
CA HIS A 85 9.28 -3.16 5.64
C HIS A 85 10.28 -2.38 4.77
N PRO A 86 11.31 -1.75 5.36
CA PRO A 86 12.18 -0.83 4.65
C PRO A 86 13.01 -1.49 3.53
N TYR A 87 13.38 -2.76 3.66
CA TYR A 87 14.31 -3.40 2.73
C TYR A 87 13.63 -4.17 1.58
N SER A 88 12.48 -4.81 1.80
CA SER A 88 11.79 -5.60 0.77
C SER A 88 10.79 -4.79 -0.06
N ASP A 89 10.34 -3.63 0.45
CA ASP A 89 9.32 -2.81 -0.22
C ASP A 89 9.85 -1.47 -0.73
N LEU A 90 10.96 -0.93 -0.21
CA LEU A 90 11.35 0.46 -0.52
C LEU A 90 12.47 0.60 -1.55
N ALA A 91 13.42 -0.34 -1.60
CA ALA A 91 14.56 -0.25 -2.52
C ALA A 91 14.10 -0.34 -3.98
N ASP A 92 13.35 -1.38 -4.31
CA ASP A 92 12.85 -1.61 -5.68
C ASP A 92 11.85 -0.53 -6.10
N VAL A 93 11.00 -0.06 -5.17
CA VAL A 93 10.01 1.00 -5.45
C VAL A 93 10.68 2.35 -5.74
N THR A 94 11.77 2.66 -5.04
CA THR A 94 12.52 3.90 -5.28
C THR A 94 13.35 3.79 -6.57
N LEU A 95 14.00 2.65 -6.79
CA LEU A 95 14.91 2.45 -7.92
C LEU A 95 14.20 2.22 -9.25
N GLU A 96 13.14 1.40 -9.27
CA GLU A 96 12.43 1.04 -10.51
C GLU A 96 11.34 2.04 -10.88
N HIS A 97 10.66 2.63 -9.89
CA HIS A 97 9.48 3.47 -10.13
C HIS A 97 9.67 4.95 -9.79
N GLY A 98 10.81 5.32 -9.19
CA GLY A 98 11.13 6.69 -8.80
C GLY A 98 10.20 7.25 -7.73
N TRP A 99 9.53 6.40 -6.95
CA TRP A 99 8.63 6.85 -5.89
C TRP A 99 9.42 7.30 -4.67
N ARG A 100 8.92 8.31 -3.94
CA ARG A 100 9.45 8.65 -2.63
C ARG A 100 8.96 7.63 -1.62
N THR A 101 9.79 7.32 -0.62
CA THR A 101 9.48 6.30 0.38
C THR A 101 9.58 6.85 1.80
N GLY A 102 8.60 6.49 2.64
CA GLY A 102 8.58 6.78 4.07
C GLY A 102 8.50 5.48 4.87
N ALA A 103 9.56 5.13 5.59
CA ALA A 103 9.59 3.95 6.44
C ALA A 103 8.88 4.22 7.78
N ILE A 104 7.97 3.33 8.17
CA ILE A 104 7.33 3.34 9.50
C ILE A 104 8.10 2.39 10.40
N ILE A 105 8.93 2.93 11.30
CA ILE A 105 9.74 2.14 12.25
C ILE A 105 9.18 2.38 13.66
N LYS A 106 8.50 1.38 14.22
CA LYS A 106 7.84 1.51 15.52
C LYS A 106 8.86 1.56 16.66
N GLU A 107 9.97 0.85 16.49
CA GLU A 107 11.05 0.67 17.46
C GLU A 107 11.79 1.97 17.75
N LEU A 108 11.83 2.92 16.80
CA LEU A 108 12.42 4.25 17.02
C LEU A 108 11.73 5.01 18.14
N THR A 109 10.46 4.74 18.41
CA THR A 109 9.73 5.36 19.53
C THR A 109 10.31 4.93 20.87
N VAL A 110 10.68 3.65 21.01
CA VAL A 110 11.28 3.10 22.24
C VAL A 110 12.75 3.48 22.36
N SER A 111 13.52 3.38 21.26
CA SER A 111 14.95 3.73 21.27
C SER A 111 15.18 5.21 21.57
N ARG A 112 14.30 6.12 21.11
CA ARG A 112 14.40 7.55 21.44
C ARG A 112 14.18 7.82 22.93
N PHE A 113 13.32 7.05 23.59
CA PHE A 113 13.08 7.15 25.02
C PHE A 113 14.27 6.61 25.84
N LEU A 114 14.89 5.50 25.42
CA LEU A 114 16.10 4.98 26.07
C LEU A 114 17.31 5.90 25.89
N PHE A 115 17.48 6.48 24.69
CA PHE A 115 18.59 7.38 24.39
C PHE A 115 18.47 8.74 25.10
N SER A 116 17.25 9.22 25.38
CA SER A 116 17.07 10.41 26.22
C SER A 116 17.39 10.15 27.69
N HIS A 117 17.12 8.95 28.20
CA HIS A 117 17.42 8.57 29.60
C HIS A 117 18.91 8.29 29.83
N SER A 118 19.62 7.70 28.86
CA SER A 118 21.07 7.50 29.00
C SER A 118 21.84 8.82 29.01
N LYS A 119 21.36 9.85 28.29
CA LYS A 119 21.94 11.20 28.30
C LYS A 119 21.66 12.03 29.56
N GLN A 120 20.74 11.60 30.44
CA GLN A 120 20.52 12.24 31.75
C GLN A 120 21.37 11.61 32.87
N LEU A 121 22.05 10.50 32.59
CA LEU A 121 22.87 9.75 33.55
C LEU A 121 24.39 9.87 33.27
N THR A 122 24.78 10.81 32.41
CA THR A 122 26.18 11.22 32.13
C THR A 122 26.29 12.72 32.22
#